data_AF-A0A9D1E6X9-F1
#
_entry.id   AF-A0A9D1E6X9-F1
#
_cell.length_a   1.000
_cell.length_b   1.000
_cell.length_c   1.000
_cell.angle_alpha   90.00
_cell.angle_beta   90.00
_cell.angle_gamma   90.00
#
_symmetry.space_group_name_H-M   'P 1'
#
loop_
_entity.id
_entity.type
_entity.pdbx_description
1 polymer ?
#
loop_
_entity_poly.entity_id
_entity_poly.type
_entity_poly.pdbx_seq_one_letter_code
_entity_poly.pdbx_strand_id
1 'polypeptide(L)'
;MHGLRAKKVLGITVAAALCASVAAFAACETQAQASDESQAYVVSVEQTENGYSVTYSDGRVEQLTSTAGKDGKDGEDGKDGSDLTIEDIYNTYVAETGSDMTLAQFIEQYLTISADDTGSSQISRSLLSSVSVYAEFVETTVVSGGFPGMGGITTSQIAQSGGSGVIYDIDDDYVYILTNYHVVYDSAADENKNGGSLIGREIYCYLYGSESSPVLAGYDDEGYYEYDYGDTAISCEYIGGSMQYDLAVLRADKDDVFAINDGVKAVELADGYSVGEEVYAIGNAEAEGITATAGIVSVDSEYINLDIDEIGQYESYRSIRYDAAIYHGNSGGGLFNSDGELIGITNAGADSNENICYAIPVSIVKGAADNIIYYATDGDESTEGVYAADSGLTVEGRNAKYSLGSTGIGSITEEIYVTSVESGSAADELGLTEGDRLTSIIINGTAHELSRAFDIDDIMLTVREGDELQFVYIRGGEQATTEKYAAADDQFLRAA
;
A
#
# COMPACT_ATOMS: atom_id res chain seq x y z
N MET A 1 -23.20 69.82 28.00
CA MET A 1 -23.21 69.70 26.48
C MET A 1 -22.58 68.37 26.05
N HIS A 2 -23.35 67.31 26.25
CA HIS A 2 -24.01 66.20 25.53
C HIS A 2 -23.01 65.06 25.30
N GLY A 3 -23.10 63.90 26.01
CA GLY A 3 -23.78 62.62 25.75
C GLY A 3 -22.77 61.53 25.33
N LEU A 4 -22.58 60.45 26.08
CA LEU A 4 -23.12 59.07 26.04
C LEU A 4 -22.06 58.13 25.46
N ARG A 5 -21.56 56.99 26.17
CA ARG A 5 -21.79 55.54 26.31
C ARG A 5 -20.90 54.77 25.33
N ALA A 6 -20.05 53.72 25.79
CA ALA A 6 -19.91 52.26 25.79
C ALA A 6 -19.71 51.73 24.37
N LYS A 7 -18.69 50.72 24.08
CA LYS A 7 -18.78 49.29 23.71
C LYS A 7 -17.96 49.03 22.44
N LYS A 8 -16.94 47.90 22.43
CA LYS A 8 -16.85 46.55 21.84
C LYS A 8 -16.16 46.61 20.47
N VAL A 9 -14.99 45.73 20.24
CA VAL A 9 -14.66 44.49 19.51
C VAL A 9 -14.54 44.80 18.02
N LEU A 10 -13.28 44.31 17.31
CA LEU A 10 -13.04 43.26 16.29
C LEU A 10 -12.88 43.89 14.91
N GLY A 11 -11.67 43.66 14.28
CA GLY A 11 -11.49 42.80 13.09
C GLY A 11 -10.71 43.52 12.00
N ILE A 12 -9.33 43.02 11.71
CA ILE A 12 -8.87 42.14 10.61
C ILE A 12 -7.83 42.92 9.77
N THR A 13 -6.45 42.50 9.84
CA THR A 13 -5.22 41.84 9.34
C THR A 13 -5.19 41.85 7.81
N VAL A 14 -4.08 42.51 7.21
CA VAL A 14 -2.75 42.01 6.81
C VAL A 14 -2.37 42.67 5.47
N ALA A 15 -1.37 43.59 5.52
CA ALA A 15 -0.28 43.85 4.55
C ALA A 15 0.93 44.42 5.28
N ALA A 16 1.96 43.63 5.65
CA ALA A 16 3.28 44.24 5.37
C ALA A 16 4.33 43.64 6.31
N ALA A 17 5.01 42.58 5.88
CA ALA A 17 6.43 42.71 6.30
C ALA A 17 7.27 41.67 5.56
N LEU A 18 7.59 41.91 4.32
CA LEU A 18 8.84 41.21 3.89
C LEU A 18 9.85 42.23 3.38
N CYS A 19 10.58 42.92 4.28
CA CYS A 19 11.97 43.33 3.98
C CYS A 19 12.79 43.29 5.28
N ALA A 20 13.55 42.23 5.57
CA ALA A 20 14.97 42.41 5.98
C ALA A 20 15.40 41.20 6.82
N SER A 21 16.04 40.18 6.21
CA SER A 21 17.42 39.83 6.62
C SER A 21 17.65 38.33 6.38
N VAL A 22 18.14 37.97 5.22
CA VAL A 22 19.31 37.14 4.83
C VAL A 22 20.50 37.42 5.75
N ALA A 23 20.59 36.77 6.94
CA ALA A 23 21.86 36.10 7.34
C ALA A 23 21.78 35.75 8.83
N ALA A 24 21.62 34.45 9.23
CA ALA A 24 22.58 33.74 10.11
C ALA A 24 21.81 32.80 11.04
N PHE A 25 21.90 31.46 10.92
CA PHE A 25 22.57 30.49 11.82
C PHE A 25 21.61 29.31 12.08
N ALA A 26 21.91 28.00 11.56
CA ALA A 26 22.20 26.76 12.30
C ALA A 26 21.82 26.89 13.78
N ALA A 27 20.80 26.10 14.31
CA ALA A 27 20.72 25.22 15.51
C ALA A 27 19.32 25.35 16.14
N CYS A 28 18.44 24.23 16.22
CA CYS A 28 17.79 23.51 17.34
C CYS A 28 16.37 24.08 17.55
N GLU A 29 15.28 23.20 17.39
CA GLU A 29 14.21 22.57 18.19
C GLU A 29 13.01 23.51 18.32
N THR A 30 11.80 23.09 17.81
CA THR A 30 10.45 22.64 18.24
C THR A 30 9.45 23.80 18.09
N GLN A 31 8.34 23.46 17.30
CA GLN A 31 6.90 23.38 17.61
C GLN A 31 6.10 24.08 16.50
N ALA A 32 5.41 23.26 15.63
CA ALA A 32 4.01 22.87 15.37
C ALA A 32 3.24 24.03 14.73
N GLN A 33 2.71 23.71 13.43
CA GLN A 33 1.29 23.46 13.06
C GLN A 33 0.91 24.31 11.85
N ALA A 34 0.50 23.54 10.69
CA ALA A 34 -0.85 23.33 10.11
C ALA A 34 -0.76 23.43 8.59
N SER A 35 -1.01 22.24 7.74
CA SER A 35 -2.01 21.52 6.92
C SER A 35 -2.17 22.20 5.55
N ASP A 36 -1.97 21.46 4.35
CA ASP A 36 -2.94 21.00 3.34
C ASP A 36 -2.52 21.52 1.95
N GLU A 37 -2.19 20.57 0.77
CA GLU A 37 -2.93 20.08 -0.43
C GLU A 37 -2.02 20.17 -1.67
N SER A 38 -1.63 19.05 -2.47
CA SER A 38 -1.02 18.42 -3.71
C SER A 38 -1.41 19.21 -4.96
N GLN A 39 -0.42 19.86 -5.66
CA GLN A 39 -0.30 20.91 -6.67
C GLN A 39 -0.06 20.31 -8.04
N ALA A 40 -0.98 20.42 -9.23
CA ALA A 40 -0.78 20.46 -10.70
C ALA A 40 0.65 20.90 -11.04
N TYR A 41 1.30 19.88 -11.98
CA TYR A 41 2.67 20.35 -12.33
C TYR A 41 2.71 20.78 -13.80
N VAL A 42 3.58 21.63 -14.15
CA VAL A 42 3.65 22.30 -15.46
C VAL A 42 4.12 21.30 -16.52
N VAL A 43 3.30 21.12 -17.52
CA VAL A 43 3.58 20.21 -18.67
C VAL A 43 4.22 21.00 -19.81
N SER A 44 3.84 22.30 -19.94
CA SER A 44 4.53 23.05 -21.00
C SER A 44 4.32 24.55 -20.79
N VAL A 45 5.35 25.27 -21.19
CA VAL A 45 5.23 26.74 -21.17
C VAL A 45 5.58 27.28 -22.56
N GLU A 46 4.52 28.00 -23.10
CA GLU A 46 4.75 28.58 -24.45
C GLU A 46 4.73 30.11 -24.39
N GLN A 47 5.66 30.69 -25.14
CA GLN A 47 5.68 32.17 -25.21
C GLN A 47 4.57 32.67 -26.16
N THR A 48 3.75 33.65 -25.52
CA THR A 48 2.73 34.30 -26.37
C THR A 48 3.05 35.79 -26.53
N GLU A 49 2.29 36.45 -27.45
CA GLU A 49 2.49 37.88 -27.79
C GLU A 49 2.34 38.78 -26.55
N ASN A 50 1.73 38.42 -25.33
CA ASN A 50 1.51 39.28 -24.14
C ASN A 50 1.87 38.54 -22.86
N GLY A 51 2.90 37.52 -22.90
CA GLY A 51 3.32 36.82 -21.66
C GLY A 51 3.56 35.34 -21.93
N TYR A 52 3.15 34.43 -21.07
CA TYR A 52 3.42 32.97 -21.23
C TYR A 52 2.13 32.20 -20.97
N SER A 53 1.95 31.21 -21.78
CA SER A 53 0.85 30.26 -21.56
C SER A 53 1.40 29.00 -20.89
N VAL A 54 0.83 28.66 -19.69
CA VAL A 54 1.34 27.50 -18.94
C VAL A 54 0.24 26.42 -18.95
N THR A 55 0.69 25.28 -19.41
CA THR A 55 -0.22 24.12 -19.45
C THR A 55 0.14 23.15 -18.32
N TYR A 56 -0.94 22.83 -17.55
CA TYR A 56 -0.68 22.00 -16.37
C TYR A 56 -1.12 20.56 -16.65
N SER A 57 -0.51 19.67 -15.97
CA SER A 57 -0.74 18.22 -16.17
C SER A 57 -2.21 17.87 -15.97
N ASP A 58 -2.99 18.87 -15.44
CA ASP A 58 -4.44 18.57 -15.26
C ASP A 58 -5.28 19.28 -16.32
N GLY A 59 -4.64 19.81 -17.35
CA GLY A 59 -5.36 20.26 -18.57
C GLY A 59 -5.67 21.76 -18.50
N ARG A 60 -5.41 22.33 -17.32
CA ARG A 60 -5.58 23.79 -17.16
C ARG A 60 -4.48 24.57 -17.89
N VAL A 61 -4.99 25.57 -18.68
CA VAL A 61 -4.02 26.48 -19.34
C VAL A 61 -4.19 27.88 -18.73
N GLU A 62 -2.99 28.33 -18.10
CA GLU A 62 -3.06 29.70 -17.54
C GLU A 62 -2.14 30.64 -18.30
N GLN A 63 -2.81 31.89 -18.43
CA GLN A 63 -1.98 32.89 -19.14
C GLN A 63 -1.26 33.80 -18.14
N LEU A 64 0.02 33.66 -18.29
CA LEU A 64 0.73 34.67 -17.47
C LEU A 64 1.02 35.94 -18.29
N THR A 65 0.18 36.98 -17.99
CA THR A 65 0.37 38.23 -18.77
C THR A 65 1.35 39.14 -18.04
N SER A 66 2.34 39.55 -18.68
CA SER A 66 3.16 40.68 -18.18
C SER A 66 2.35 41.99 -18.17
N THR A 67 1.40 42.20 -17.19
CA THR A 67 0.75 43.54 -17.25
C THR A 67 1.81 44.64 -17.32
N ALA A 68 2.27 44.90 -18.50
CA ALA A 68 2.94 46.18 -18.81
C ALA A 68 2.00 47.35 -18.51
N GLY A 69 1.77 47.86 -17.29
CA GLY A 69 1.42 49.30 -17.12
C GLY A 69 2.08 50.18 -18.19
N LYS A 70 1.68 50.21 -19.38
CA LYS A 70 2.01 51.11 -20.50
C LYS A 70 1.39 52.49 -20.25
N ASP A 71 1.46 53.13 -19.01
CA ASP A 71 1.38 54.61 -19.19
C ASP A 71 2.12 55.31 -18.05
N GLY A 72 3.18 54.59 -17.45
CA GLY A 72 4.06 55.48 -16.67
C GLY A 72 3.26 56.45 -15.79
N LYS A 73 2.04 56.12 -15.21
CA LYS A 73 1.44 57.13 -14.30
C LYS A 73 0.64 56.41 -13.20
N ASP A 74 0.96 55.36 -12.67
CA ASP A 74 0.40 55.08 -11.32
C ASP A 74 1.52 54.55 -10.42
N GLY A 75 2.36 55.54 -10.02
CA GLY A 75 3.36 55.92 -9.00
C GLY A 75 2.90 57.19 -8.27
N GLU A 76 1.76 57.28 -7.55
CA GLU A 76 1.88 58.48 -6.68
C GLU A 76 1.78 58.09 -5.21
N ASP A 77 2.10 56.83 -4.70
CA ASP A 77 2.55 56.89 -3.27
C ASP A 77 3.79 56.03 -3.07
N GLY A 78 4.57 55.75 -4.22
CA GLY A 78 5.95 55.29 -3.94
C GLY A 78 6.03 54.43 -2.67
N LYS A 79 5.19 53.39 -2.36
CA LYS A 79 5.34 52.55 -1.14
C LYS A 79 4.74 51.17 -1.38
N ASP A 80 4.78 50.45 -2.52
CA ASP A 80 4.61 48.97 -2.56
C ASP A 80 4.83 48.47 -3.99
N GLY A 81 6.11 48.04 -4.42
CA GLY A 81 6.47 46.70 -4.94
C GLY A 81 7.27 46.82 -6.24
N SER A 82 8.45 47.19 -6.27
CA SER A 82 9.45 46.88 -7.31
C SER A 82 9.00 45.71 -8.19
N ASP A 83 8.29 45.92 -9.22
CA ASP A 83 7.96 45.15 -10.44
C ASP A 83 9.05 44.12 -10.78
N LEU A 84 9.19 43.13 -9.92
CA LEU A 84 10.16 42.03 -10.17
C LEU A 84 9.50 40.97 -11.07
N THR A 85 10.11 40.80 -12.29
CA THR A 85 9.68 39.72 -13.21
C THR A 85 10.36 38.39 -12.87
N ILE A 86 9.77 37.30 -13.22
CA ILE A 86 10.30 35.94 -13.00
C ILE A 86 11.71 35.82 -13.62
N GLU A 87 11.96 36.53 -14.52
CA GLU A 87 13.33 36.57 -15.08
C GLU A 87 14.30 37.33 -14.17
N ASP A 88 13.71 38.34 -13.45
CA ASP A 88 14.56 39.10 -12.50
C ASP A 88 14.92 38.23 -11.29
N ILE A 89 14.08 37.33 -10.95
CA ILE A 89 14.30 36.38 -9.84
C ILE A 89 15.24 35.27 -10.31
N TYR A 90 15.03 34.70 -11.49
CA TYR A 90 15.93 33.69 -12.06
C TYR A 90 17.35 34.24 -12.24
N ASN A 91 17.46 35.47 -12.68
CA ASN A 91 18.81 36.05 -12.91
C ASN A 91 19.52 36.31 -11.58
N THR A 92 18.77 36.63 -10.56
CA THR A 92 19.38 36.81 -9.23
C THR A 92 19.81 35.45 -8.66
N TYR A 93 19.07 34.40 -8.81
CA TYR A 93 19.43 33.03 -8.41
C TYR A 93 20.70 32.56 -9.12
N VAL A 94 20.77 32.76 -10.41
CA VAL A 94 21.98 32.31 -11.14
C VAL A 94 23.19 33.14 -10.68
N ALA A 95 22.92 34.45 -10.47
CA ALA A 95 24.05 35.32 -10.06
C ALA A 95 24.52 34.95 -8.64
N GLU A 96 23.68 34.39 -7.79
CA GLU A 96 24.04 34.16 -6.37
C GLU A 96 24.52 32.72 -6.17
N THR A 97 24.11 31.88 -7.00
CA THR A 97 24.41 30.45 -6.72
C THR A 97 25.38 29.91 -7.76
N GLY A 98 25.57 30.70 -8.88
CA GLY A 98 26.43 30.21 -9.98
C GLY A 98 25.83 28.99 -10.68
N SER A 99 24.49 28.72 -10.53
CA SER A 99 23.84 27.51 -11.08
C SER A 99 23.80 27.57 -12.61
N ASP A 100 24.06 26.48 -13.29
CA ASP A 100 23.95 26.44 -14.77
C ASP A 100 22.54 26.03 -15.20
N MET A 101 21.63 26.12 -14.26
CA MET A 101 20.22 25.75 -14.54
C MET A 101 19.56 26.77 -15.47
N THR A 102 18.76 26.15 -16.43
CA THR A 102 18.04 27.07 -17.36
C THR A 102 16.80 27.65 -16.67
N LEU A 103 16.34 28.85 -17.08
CA LEU A 103 15.14 29.48 -16.50
C LEU A 103 13.97 28.51 -16.45
N ALA A 104 13.92 27.59 -17.41
CA ALA A 104 12.88 26.53 -17.45
C ALA A 104 13.09 25.50 -16.33
N GLN A 105 14.33 25.12 -16.09
CA GLN A 105 14.63 24.18 -14.98
C GLN A 105 14.45 24.87 -13.63
N PHE A 106 14.73 26.21 -13.69
CA PHE A 106 14.56 27.05 -12.48
C PHE A 106 13.07 27.19 -12.17
N ILE A 107 12.29 27.30 -13.10
CA ILE A 107 10.84 27.44 -12.88
C ILE A 107 10.24 26.07 -12.56
N GLU A 108 10.79 24.96 -13.08
CA GLU A 108 10.39 23.58 -12.75
C GLU A 108 10.78 23.22 -11.31
N GLN A 109 11.84 23.73 -10.91
CA GLN A 109 12.37 23.30 -9.60
C GLN A 109 11.89 24.24 -8.49
N TYR A 110 11.59 25.54 -8.83
CA TYR A 110 11.53 26.46 -7.66
C TYR A 110 10.26 27.30 -7.76
N LEU A 111 9.56 27.27 -8.93
CA LEU A 111 8.33 28.09 -9.02
C LEU A 111 7.11 27.16 -9.00
N THR A 112 7.05 25.93 -8.34
CA THR A 112 5.84 25.16 -7.99
C THR A 112 4.92 25.97 -7.08
N ILE A 113 4.26 26.99 -7.60
CA ILE A 113 3.16 27.63 -6.88
C ILE A 113 2.05 26.59 -6.65
N SER A 114 1.98 25.83 -5.36
CA SER A 114 1.04 25.17 -4.36
C SER A 114 -0.27 24.78 -5.08
N ALA A 115 -0.31 23.79 -6.04
CA ALA A 115 -1.49 22.99 -6.39
C ALA A 115 -2.03 22.22 -5.18
N ASP A 116 -2.61 22.71 -4.27
CA ASP A 116 -3.47 21.99 -3.31
C ASP A 116 -3.33 20.47 -3.44
N ASP A 117 -2.29 19.66 -3.10
CA ASP A 117 -2.08 18.33 -2.44
C ASP A 117 -3.39 17.71 -2.01
N THR A 118 -4.46 17.59 -2.82
CA THR A 118 -5.73 16.96 -2.43
C THR A 118 -5.67 15.44 -2.63
N GLY A 119 -5.84 14.53 -1.61
CA GLY A 119 -6.28 13.12 -1.63
C GLY A 119 -6.61 12.62 -3.04
N SER A 120 -7.03 13.48 -4.02
CA SER A 120 -7.54 12.95 -5.30
C SER A 120 -6.40 12.70 -6.29
N SER A 121 -5.33 13.59 -6.31
CA SER A 121 -4.20 13.36 -7.25
C SER A 121 -3.36 12.13 -6.82
N GLN A 122 -3.19 12.06 -5.48
CA GLN A 122 -2.37 10.92 -5.04
C GLN A 122 -3.14 9.60 -5.24
N ILE A 123 -4.39 9.73 -5.11
CA ILE A 123 -5.16 8.47 -5.30
C ILE A 123 -5.24 8.14 -6.79
N SER A 124 -5.34 9.13 -7.64
CA SER A 124 -5.32 8.86 -9.10
C SER A 124 -4.04 8.12 -9.51
N ARG A 125 -2.99 8.45 -8.83
CA ARG A 125 -1.74 7.75 -9.19
C ARG A 125 -1.80 6.29 -8.74
N SER A 126 -2.50 6.10 -7.65
CA SER A 126 -2.57 4.71 -7.16
C SER A 126 -3.37 3.83 -8.12
N LEU A 127 -4.18 4.44 -8.95
CA LEU A 127 -4.94 3.63 -9.93
C LEU A 127 -4.01 3.00 -10.96
N LEU A 128 -2.76 3.61 -11.12
CA LEU A 128 -1.80 3.03 -12.09
C LEU A 128 -1.18 1.75 -11.54
N SER A 129 -1.46 1.51 -10.30
CA SER A 129 -0.88 0.30 -9.70
C SER A 129 -1.98 -0.73 -9.42
N SER A 130 -3.23 -0.44 -9.89
CA SER A 130 -4.35 -1.33 -9.52
C SER A 130 -4.77 -2.17 -10.74
N VAL A 131 -5.16 -3.43 -10.39
CA VAL A 131 -5.58 -4.32 -11.50
C VAL A 131 -6.78 -5.13 -11.03
N SER A 132 -7.63 -5.50 -12.03
CA SER A 132 -8.57 -6.59 -11.72
C SER A 132 -7.96 -7.96 -12.04
N VAL A 133 -8.43 -8.95 -11.22
CA VAL A 133 -7.82 -10.28 -11.41
C VAL A 133 -8.96 -11.30 -11.55
N TYR A 134 -8.72 -12.23 -12.54
CA TYR A 134 -9.69 -13.32 -12.75
C TYR A 134 -8.93 -14.66 -12.79
N ALA A 135 -9.56 -15.61 -12.07
CA ALA A 135 -8.98 -16.96 -12.11
C ALA A 135 -10.05 -17.99 -12.49
N GLU A 136 -9.58 -18.98 -13.26
CA GLU A 136 -10.52 -20.02 -13.74
C GLU A 136 -10.13 -21.37 -13.09
N PHE A 137 -11.30 -22.05 -12.69
CA PHE A 137 -11.08 -23.37 -12.07
C PHE A 137 -11.99 -24.41 -12.76
N VAL A 138 -11.43 -25.58 -12.77
CA VAL A 138 -12.37 -26.70 -13.09
C VAL A 138 -12.79 -27.36 -11.78
N GLU A 139 -14.17 -27.44 -11.59
CA GLU A 139 -14.70 -28.11 -10.40
C GLU A 139 -15.49 -29.37 -10.80
N THR A 140 -15.24 -30.43 -9.96
CA THR A 140 -15.98 -31.68 -10.27
C THR A 140 -16.93 -32.01 -9.12
N THR A 141 -18.23 -32.12 -9.50
CA THR A 141 -19.21 -32.52 -8.46
C THR A 141 -19.76 -33.91 -8.78
N VAL A 142 -19.89 -34.73 -7.62
CA VAL A 142 -20.48 -36.08 -7.79
C VAL A 142 -21.94 -36.03 -7.30
N VAL A 143 -22.85 -36.19 -8.26
CA VAL A 143 -24.26 -36.28 -7.85
C VAL A 143 -24.65 -37.77 -7.70
N SER A 144 -24.85 -38.14 -6.32
CA SER A 144 -25.23 -39.55 -6.07
C SER A 144 -26.70 -39.78 -6.45
N GLY A 145 -26.96 -40.61 -7.46
CA GLY A 145 -28.29 -41.07 -7.95
C GLY A 145 -28.98 -41.95 -6.89
N GLY A 146 -30.03 -41.41 -6.15
CA GLY A 146 -31.02 -41.85 -5.15
C GLY A 146 -31.26 -43.37 -5.18
N PHE A 147 -30.45 -44.27 -6.02
CA PHE A 147 -30.78 -45.72 -5.96
C PHE A 147 -29.57 -46.49 -5.43
N PRO A 148 -29.73 -47.30 -4.31
CA PRO A 148 -28.67 -48.10 -3.68
C PRO A 148 -28.03 -49.10 -4.66
N GLY A 149 -26.72 -48.79 -5.14
CA GLY A 149 -25.94 -49.75 -5.98
C GLY A 149 -25.57 -49.11 -7.32
N MET A 150 -26.04 -47.78 -7.61
CA MET A 150 -25.65 -47.10 -8.86
C MET A 150 -24.68 -45.96 -8.56
N GLY A 151 -23.36 -46.20 -8.72
CA GLY A 151 -22.22 -45.26 -8.66
C GLY A 151 -22.60 -43.84 -9.10
N GLY A 152 -22.38 -42.76 -8.33
CA GLY A 152 -22.60 -41.30 -8.50
C GLY A 152 -22.17 -40.81 -9.89
N ILE A 153 -23.05 -39.92 -10.58
CA ILE A 153 -22.66 -39.22 -11.82
C ILE A 153 -21.75 -38.03 -11.49
N THR A 154 -20.53 -38.07 -12.13
CA THR A 154 -19.56 -36.97 -11.94
C THR A 154 -19.72 -35.92 -13.05
N THR A 155 -19.98 -34.66 -12.59
CA THR A 155 -20.01 -33.56 -13.59
C THR A 155 -18.91 -32.53 -13.26
N SER A 156 -18.19 -32.09 -14.40
CA SER A 156 -17.16 -31.04 -14.22
C SER A 156 -17.60 -29.75 -14.93
N GLN A 157 -17.38 -28.66 -14.24
CA GLN A 157 -17.70 -27.36 -14.88
C GLN A 157 -16.62 -26.33 -14.53
N ILE A 158 -16.66 -25.18 -15.40
CA ILE A 158 -15.70 -24.08 -15.13
C ILE A 158 -16.31 -23.13 -14.08
N ALA A 159 -15.45 -22.93 -13.07
CA ALA A 159 -15.79 -21.85 -12.11
C ALA A 159 -14.80 -20.68 -12.23
N GLN A 160 -15.39 -19.43 -12.02
CA GLN A 160 -14.50 -18.26 -12.15
C GLN A 160 -14.53 -17.45 -10.85
N SER A 161 -13.28 -17.09 -10.53
CA SER A 161 -13.19 -16.13 -9.41
C SER A 161 -12.72 -14.76 -9.91
N GLY A 162 -13.43 -13.71 -9.37
CA GLY A 162 -13.04 -12.32 -9.71
C GLY A 162 -12.61 -11.55 -8.46
N GLY A 163 -11.47 -10.86 -8.65
CA GLY A 163 -10.97 -10.02 -7.52
C GLY A 163 -10.12 -8.86 -8.06
N SER A 164 -9.30 -8.36 -7.13
CA SER A 164 -8.43 -7.22 -7.50
C SER A 164 -6.98 -7.55 -7.14
N GLY A 165 -6.10 -6.65 -7.61
CA GLY A 165 -4.66 -6.83 -7.31
C GLY A 165 -3.94 -5.48 -7.34
N VAL A 166 -2.72 -5.51 -6.75
CA VAL A 166 -1.89 -4.29 -6.75
C VAL A 166 -0.51 -4.63 -7.32
N ILE A 167 -0.07 -3.77 -8.23
CA ILE A 167 1.30 -3.94 -8.75
C ILE A 167 2.33 -3.60 -7.65
N TYR A 168 3.00 -4.65 -7.24
CA TYR A 168 3.88 -4.53 -6.04
C TYR A 168 5.31 -4.18 -6.45
N ASP A 169 5.78 -4.84 -7.53
CA ASP A 169 7.17 -4.59 -7.99
C ASP A 169 7.26 -4.85 -9.50
N ILE A 170 8.23 -4.09 -10.10
CA ILE A 170 8.49 -4.29 -11.54
C ILE A 170 10.00 -4.44 -11.74
N ASP A 171 10.39 -5.60 -12.30
CA ASP A 171 11.82 -5.69 -12.67
C ASP A 171 11.98 -5.73 -14.19
N ASP A 172 13.11 -6.32 -14.64
CA ASP A 172 13.39 -6.20 -16.10
C ASP A 172 12.46 -7.09 -16.91
N ASP A 173 11.97 -8.12 -16.19
CA ASP A 173 11.24 -9.09 -17.02
C ASP A 173 9.76 -9.17 -16.62
N TYR A 174 9.59 -8.78 -15.32
CA TYR A 174 8.23 -9.15 -14.89
C TYR A 174 7.64 -7.99 -14.09
N VAL A 175 6.28 -7.97 -14.17
CA VAL A 175 5.49 -7.19 -13.20
C VAL A 175 4.90 -8.14 -12.16
N TYR A 176 5.16 -7.80 -10.80
CA TYR A 176 4.66 -8.66 -9.71
C TYR A 176 3.41 -8.02 -9.12
N ILE A 177 2.38 -8.90 -9.04
CA ILE A 177 1.07 -8.38 -8.63
C ILE A 177 0.62 -9.14 -7.37
N LEU A 178 0.23 -8.31 -6.36
CA LEU A 178 -0.31 -8.96 -5.15
C LEU A 178 -1.83 -9.05 -5.24
N THR A 179 -2.32 -10.23 -4.72
CA THR A 179 -3.78 -10.41 -4.58
C THR A 179 -4.06 -11.33 -3.39
N ASN A 180 -5.25 -11.41 -3.08
CA ASN A 180 -5.56 -12.38 -2.02
C ASN A 180 -5.45 -13.82 -2.52
N TYR A 181 -5.07 -14.71 -1.56
CA TYR A 181 -4.90 -16.15 -1.93
C TYR A 181 -6.25 -16.75 -2.33
N HIS A 182 -7.28 -16.37 -1.77
CA HIS A 182 -8.58 -17.00 -2.08
C HIS A 182 -9.11 -16.55 -3.44
N VAL A 183 -8.51 -15.48 -3.95
CA VAL A 183 -8.92 -15.08 -5.33
C VAL A 183 -8.37 -16.09 -6.35
N VAL A 184 -7.30 -16.74 -6.02
CA VAL A 184 -6.69 -17.60 -7.06
C VAL A 184 -6.72 -19.05 -6.58
N TYR A 185 -7.32 -19.26 -5.45
CA TYR A 185 -7.42 -20.62 -4.87
C TYR A 185 -8.89 -20.97 -4.68
N ASP A 186 -9.11 -22.35 -4.98
CA ASP A 186 -10.51 -22.84 -4.79
C ASP A 186 -10.46 -24.29 -4.29
N SER A 187 -11.02 -24.45 -3.07
CA SER A 187 -10.94 -25.80 -2.48
C SER A 187 -11.82 -26.78 -3.25
N ALA A 188 -12.78 -26.27 -3.96
CA ALA A 188 -13.67 -27.18 -4.72
C ALA A 188 -13.06 -27.54 -6.08
N ALA A 189 -11.88 -26.99 -6.35
CA ALA A 189 -11.28 -27.26 -7.67
C ALA A 189 -10.79 -28.71 -7.75
N ASP A 190 -11.00 -29.25 -8.91
CA ASP A 190 -10.42 -30.57 -9.20
C ASP A 190 -8.92 -30.47 -9.51
N GLU A 191 -8.10 -31.09 -8.68
CA GLU A 191 -6.64 -30.91 -8.77
C GLU A 191 -6.09 -31.48 -10.09
N ASN A 192 -6.60 -32.58 -10.50
CA ASN A 192 -6.07 -33.21 -11.73
C ASN A 192 -6.45 -32.42 -12.98
N LYS A 193 -7.52 -31.79 -12.84
CA LYS A 193 -7.98 -31.08 -14.08
C LYS A 193 -7.54 -29.62 -14.07
N ASN A 194 -6.89 -29.25 -12.91
CA ASN A 194 -6.39 -27.85 -12.84
C ASN A 194 -4.86 -27.83 -12.78
N GLY A 195 -4.27 -28.88 -13.43
CA GLY A 195 -2.79 -28.80 -13.53
C GLY A 195 -2.11 -29.27 -12.25
N GLY A 196 -2.89 -30.12 -11.47
CA GLY A 196 -2.29 -30.75 -10.28
C GLY A 196 -2.35 -29.84 -9.04
N SER A 197 -3.13 -28.74 -9.20
CA SER A 197 -3.16 -27.79 -8.05
C SER A 197 -4.58 -27.26 -7.86
N LEU A 198 -4.83 -26.75 -6.73
CA LEU A 198 -6.14 -26.10 -6.50
C LEU A 198 -6.07 -24.61 -6.84
N ILE A 199 -5.04 -24.25 -7.47
CA ILE A 199 -4.88 -22.87 -7.94
C ILE A 199 -5.45 -22.78 -9.35
N GLY A 200 -5.96 -21.58 -9.63
CA GLY A 200 -6.59 -21.36 -10.95
C GLY A 200 -5.70 -21.82 -12.10
N ARG A 201 -6.27 -22.51 -12.99
CA ARG A 201 -5.51 -23.01 -14.17
C ARG A 201 -5.18 -21.87 -15.14
N GLU A 202 -6.05 -20.87 -15.19
CA GLU A 202 -5.75 -19.64 -15.98
C GLU A 202 -6.05 -18.40 -15.12
N ILE A 203 -4.98 -17.51 -15.18
CA ILE A 203 -5.18 -16.27 -14.40
C ILE A 203 -4.87 -15.07 -15.30
N TYR A 204 -5.86 -14.18 -15.28
CA TYR A 204 -5.65 -12.96 -16.08
C TYR A 204 -5.92 -11.72 -15.23
N CYS A 205 -5.15 -10.66 -15.69
CA CYS A 205 -5.50 -9.39 -15.02
C CYS A 205 -5.73 -8.30 -16.06
N TYR A 206 -6.47 -7.22 -15.58
CA TYR A 206 -6.71 -6.04 -16.43
C TYR A 206 -6.29 -4.77 -15.69
N LEU A 207 -5.64 -3.87 -16.51
CA LEU A 207 -5.23 -2.59 -15.91
C LEU A 207 -6.42 -1.64 -15.82
N TYR A 208 -6.30 -0.75 -14.85
CA TYR A 208 -7.37 0.28 -14.75
C TYR A 208 -7.49 1.08 -16.04
N GLY A 209 -8.84 1.24 -16.51
CA GLY A 209 -9.08 1.99 -17.77
C GLY A 209 -9.07 1.07 -18.99
N SER A 210 -8.59 -0.14 -18.78
CA SER A 210 -8.58 -1.10 -19.92
C SER A 210 -9.20 -2.42 -19.45
N GLU A 211 -10.18 -2.19 -18.49
CA GLU A 211 -10.78 -3.42 -17.92
C GLU A 211 -11.77 -4.02 -18.92
N SER A 212 -11.78 -5.28 -18.95
CA SER A 212 -12.85 -6.08 -19.61
C SER A 212 -13.25 -7.24 -18.69
N SER A 213 -14.34 -7.90 -19.09
CA SER A 213 -14.70 -9.12 -18.33
C SER A 213 -14.83 -10.32 -19.28
N PRO A 214 -14.34 -11.46 -18.61
CA PRO A 214 -14.45 -12.65 -19.46
C PRO A 214 -15.90 -12.92 -19.88
N VAL A 215 -16.04 -13.21 -21.22
CA VAL A 215 -17.38 -13.52 -21.74
C VAL A 215 -17.39 -14.94 -22.30
N LEU A 216 -18.46 -15.61 -21.91
CA LEU A 216 -18.57 -17.00 -22.40
C LEU A 216 -18.57 -17.04 -23.93
N ALA A 217 -17.66 -17.84 -24.46
CA ALA A 217 -17.47 -17.82 -25.94
C ALA A 217 -17.82 -19.19 -26.53
N GLY A 218 -18.01 -20.14 -25.63
CA GLY A 218 -18.34 -21.50 -26.14
C GLY A 218 -17.75 -22.57 -25.23
N TYR A 219 -17.42 -23.69 -25.88
CA TYR A 219 -16.84 -24.82 -25.13
C TYR A 219 -15.48 -25.18 -25.71
N ASP A 220 -14.55 -25.56 -24.79
CA ASP A 220 -13.23 -25.95 -25.30
C ASP A 220 -13.26 -27.43 -25.72
N ASP A 221 -12.10 -27.92 -26.22
CA ASP A 221 -12.02 -29.28 -26.81
C ASP A 221 -12.34 -30.36 -25.79
N GLU A 222 -12.32 -29.94 -24.61
CA GLU A 222 -12.60 -30.92 -23.53
C GLU A 222 -14.05 -30.79 -23.04
N GLY A 223 -14.82 -29.87 -23.74
CA GLY A 223 -16.27 -29.76 -23.44
C GLY A 223 -16.55 -28.79 -22.28
N TYR A 224 -15.45 -28.04 -21.77
CA TYR A 224 -15.70 -27.03 -20.72
C TYR A 224 -15.97 -25.66 -21.33
N TYR A 225 -16.74 -24.81 -20.49
CA TYR A 225 -16.96 -23.43 -20.94
C TYR A 225 -15.62 -22.74 -21.27
N GLU A 226 -15.63 -22.14 -22.41
CA GLU A 226 -14.47 -21.33 -22.83
C GLU A 226 -14.85 -19.84 -22.78
N TYR A 227 -13.89 -19.11 -22.05
CA TYR A 227 -14.20 -17.67 -21.92
C TYR A 227 -13.25 -16.85 -22.79
N ASP A 228 -13.83 -15.87 -23.46
CA ASP A 228 -13.03 -14.86 -24.19
C ASP A 228 -12.63 -13.71 -23.27
N TYR A 229 -11.31 -13.49 -23.19
CA TYR A 229 -10.84 -12.51 -22.19
C TYR A 229 -10.48 -11.18 -22.87
N GLY A 230 -10.66 -11.19 -24.09
CA GLY A 230 -10.47 -9.92 -24.81
C GLY A 230 -8.98 -9.62 -25.04
N ASP A 231 -8.70 -8.48 -25.77
CA ASP A 231 -7.32 -8.19 -26.24
C ASP A 231 -6.52 -7.47 -25.15
N THR A 232 -7.22 -6.97 -24.19
CA THR A 232 -6.45 -6.20 -23.19
C THR A 232 -6.12 -7.06 -21.98
N ALA A 233 -6.56 -8.34 -22.06
CA ALA A 233 -6.24 -9.24 -20.93
C ALA A 233 -4.74 -9.56 -20.90
N ILE A 234 -4.27 -9.58 -19.66
CA ILE A 234 -2.82 -9.89 -19.46
C ILE A 234 -2.72 -11.22 -18.69
N SER A 235 -2.03 -12.19 -19.34
CA SER A 235 -1.86 -13.50 -18.67
C SER A 235 -0.88 -13.39 -17.48
N CYS A 236 -1.34 -14.07 -16.39
CA CYS A 236 -0.50 -14.02 -15.17
C CYS A 236 -0.18 -15.46 -14.73
N GLU A 237 0.99 -15.48 -14.08
CA GLU A 237 1.40 -16.78 -13.50
C GLU A 237 1.43 -16.67 -11.97
N TYR A 238 0.89 -17.74 -11.40
CA TYR A 238 1.00 -17.81 -9.92
C TYR A 238 2.41 -18.22 -9.51
N ILE A 239 3.02 -17.41 -8.56
CA ILE A 239 4.42 -17.84 -8.27
C ILE A 239 4.52 -18.14 -6.78
N GLY A 240 3.36 -17.96 -5.98
CA GLY A 240 3.38 -18.43 -4.57
C GLY A 240 2.30 -17.69 -3.76
N GLY A 241 1.90 -18.32 -2.59
CA GLY A 241 0.89 -17.67 -1.74
C GLY A 241 0.76 -18.39 -0.40
N SER A 242 -0.14 -17.73 0.46
CA SER A 242 -0.34 -18.31 1.79
C SER A 242 -1.81 -18.12 2.21
N MET A 243 -2.38 -19.30 2.47
CA MET A 243 -3.77 -19.20 3.00
C MET A 243 -3.78 -18.53 4.38
N GLN A 244 -2.76 -18.80 5.17
CA GLN A 244 -2.66 -18.24 6.52
C GLN A 244 -2.65 -16.71 6.49
N TYR A 245 -1.99 -16.15 5.40
CA TYR A 245 -1.89 -14.68 5.39
C TYR A 245 -2.82 -14.11 4.32
N ASP A 246 -3.53 -15.05 3.64
CA ASP A 246 -4.44 -14.72 2.53
C ASP A 246 -3.78 -13.78 1.51
N LEU A 247 -2.60 -14.07 1.15
CA LEU A 247 -1.86 -13.27 0.15
C LEU A 247 -1.26 -14.22 -0.90
N ALA A 248 -1.31 -13.73 -2.14
CA ALA A 248 -0.67 -14.45 -3.26
C ALA A 248 0.06 -13.46 -4.16
N VAL A 249 1.08 -14.05 -4.81
CA VAL A 249 1.83 -13.19 -5.74
C VAL A 249 1.74 -13.82 -7.15
N LEU A 250 1.33 -12.90 -8.03
CA LEU A 250 1.34 -13.28 -9.47
C LEU A 250 2.45 -12.53 -10.20
N ARG A 251 2.81 -13.13 -11.36
CA ARG A 251 3.74 -12.34 -12.20
C ARG A 251 3.28 -12.37 -13.65
N ALA A 252 3.47 -11.22 -14.30
CA ALA A 252 3.14 -11.08 -15.72
C ALA A 252 4.35 -10.53 -16.50
N ASP A 253 4.34 -10.96 -17.80
CA ASP A 253 5.44 -10.42 -18.64
C ASP A 253 5.33 -8.88 -18.75
N LYS A 254 6.46 -8.25 -18.51
CA LYS A 254 6.46 -6.77 -18.47
C LYS A 254 6.09 -6.19 -19.84
N ASP A 255 6.61 -6.79 -20.88
CA ASP A 255 6.30 -6.24 -22.22
C ASP A 255 4.79 -6.28 -22.51
N ASP A 256 4.16 -7.38 -22.04
CA ASP A 256 2.71 -7.47 -22.28
C ASP A 256 1.95 -6.40 -21.48
N VAL A 257 2.42 -6.16 -20.26
CA VAL A 257 1.73 -5.14 -19.43
C VAL A 257 1.96 -3.74 -20.02
N PHE A 258 3.17 -3.47 -20.49
CA PHE A 258 3.50 -2.11 -20.94
C PHE A 258 2.95 -1.87 -22.34
N ALA A 259 2.68 -2.97 -23.01
CA ALA A 259 2.00 -2.77 -24.31
C ALA A 259 0.59 -2.20 -24.11
N ILE A 260 0.02 -2.51 -22.96
CA ILE A 260 -1.33 -1.96 -22.70
C ILE A 260 -1.22 -0.55 -22.13
N ASN A 261 -0.34 -0.43 -21.14
CA ASN A 261 -0.16 0.89 -20.55
C ASN A 261 1.24 0.98 -19.93
N ASP A 262 2.07 1.84 -20.53
CA ASP A 262 3.47 1.89 -20.03
C ASP A 262 3.58 2.86 -18.85
N GLY A 263 2.44 3.35 -18.39
CA GLY A 263 2.43 4.28 -17.24
C GLY A 263 2.21 3.53 -15.92
N VAL A 264 2.10 2.20 -16.03
CA VAL A 264 1.88 1.45 -14.76
C VAL A 264 3.09 1.64 -13.83
N LYS A 265 2.72 1.59 -12.52
CA LYS A 265 3.81 1.78 -11.54
C LYS A 265 3.58 0.84 -10.34
N ALA A 266 4.77 0.60 -9.74
CA ALA A 266 4.64 -0.16 -8.47
C ALA A 266 4.20 0.76 -7.34
N VAL A 267 3.55 0.10 -6.39
CA VAL A 267 3.01 0.94 -5.28
C VAL A 267 4.18 1.39 -4.40
N GLU A 268 3.91 2.53 -3.74
CA GLU A 268 4.77 2.91 -2.59
C GLU A 268 4.14 2.43 -1.28
N LEU A 269 5.04 1.83 -0.45
CA LEU A 269 4.48 1.29 0.82
C LEU A 269 4.56 2.36 1.91
N ALA A 270 3.55 2.38 2.69
CA ALA A 270 3.59 3.33 3.84
C ALA A 270 4.44 2.73 4.96
N ASP A 271 4.95 3.59 5.79
CA ASP A 271 5.75 3.08 6.94
C ASP A 271 4.83 2.61 8.07
N GLY A 272 3.62 3.03 7.98
CA GLY A 272 2.63 2.61 9.00
C GLY A 272 1.29 3.31 8.76
N TYR A 273 0.48 3.09 9.72
CA TYR A 273 -0.86 3.72 9.66
C TYR A 273 -1.40 3.91 11.08
N SER A 274 -2.45 4.81 11.13
CA SER A 274 -3.00 5.08 12.48
C SER A 274 -4.53 5.15 12.41
N VAL A 275 -5.09 4.80 13.56
CA VAL A 275 -6.56 4.93 13.63
C VAL A 275 -6.96 6.39 13.38
N GLY A 276 -8.00 6.57 12.55
CA GLY A 276 -8.47 7.94 12.24
C GLY A 276 -7.89 8.45 10.92
N GLU A 277 -6.84 7.74 10.49
CA GLU A 277 -6.23 8.17 9.21
C GLU A 277 -7.19 7.91 8.03
N GLU A 278 -7.30 8.95 7.15
CA GLU A 278 -8.10 8.76 5.92
C GLU A 278 -7.48 7.69 5.00
N VAL A 279 -8.43 6.89 4.48
CA VAL A 279 -7.91 5.82 3.60
C VAL A 279 -8.80 5.73 2.36
N TYR A 280 -8.18 5.09 1.36
CA TYR A 280 -8.89 4.89 0.08
C TYR A 280 -8.72 3.43 -0.35
N ALA A 281 -9.87 2.82 -0.54
CA ALA A 281 -9.82 1.43 -1.07
C ALA A 281 -10.07 1.44 -2.59
N ILE A 282 -9.12 0.78 -3.27
CA ILE A 282 -9.22 0.72 -4.74
C ILE A 282 -9.25 -0.75 -5.14
N GLY A 283 -10.32 -1.10 -5.90
CA GLY A 283 -10.43 -2.49 -6.35
C GLY A 283 -11.54 -2.64 -7.40
N ASN A 284 -11.79 -3.97 -7.74
CA ASN A 284 -12.76 -4.31 -8.81
C ASN A 284 -14.09 -4.71 -8.17
N ALA A 285 -14.85 -3.68 -7.84
CA ALA A 285 -16.12 -3.97 -7.15
C ALA A 285 -17.09 -4.71 -8.07
N GLU A 286 -17.59 -5.95 -7.60
CA GLU A 286 -18.58 -6.80 -8.30
C GLU A 286 -18.06 -7.30 -9.64
N ALA A 287 -16.71 -7.12 -9.76
CA ALA A 287 -16.07 -7.54 -11.01
C ALA A 287 -16.60 -6.74 -12.22
N GLU A 288 -17.03 -5.42 -11.92
CA GLU A 288 -17.58 -4.58 -13.01
C GLU A 288 -16.67 -3.38 -13.26
N GLY A 289 -15.52 -3.53 -12.67
CA GLY A 289 -14.56 -2.43 -12.95
C GLY A 289 -13.91 -1.95 -11.64
N ILE A 290 -12.77 -1.30 -11.83
CA ILE A 290 -11.99 -0.83 -10.66
C ILE A 290 -12.64 0.45 -10.10
N THR A 291 -12.85 0.48 -8.79
CA THR A 291 -13.47 1.64 -8.11
C THR A 291 -12.58 2.10 -6.96
N ALA A 292 -12.78 3.36 -6.62
CA ALA A 292 -12.09 3.91 -5.44
C ALA A 292 -13.13 4.46 -4.46
N THR A 293 -12.94 4.03 -3.17
CA THR A 293 -13.86 4.52 -2.12
C THR A 293 -13.04 5.05 -0.94
N ALA A 294 -13.62 5.96 -0.25
CA ALA A 294 -12.86 6.59 0.84
C ALA A 294 -13.52 6.27 2.19
N GLY A 295 -12.63 6.23 3.24
CA GLY A 295 -13.05 6.02 4.64
C GLY A 295 -11.89 6.34 5.59
N ILE A 296 -11.91 5.71 6.74
CA ILE A 296 -10.80 5.91 7.69
C ILE A 296 -10.40 4.56 8.27
N VAL A 297 -9.25 4.61 8.84
CA VAL A 297 -8.87 3.42 9.63
C VAL A 297 -9.66 3.44 10.95
N SER A 298 -10.35 2.34 11.19
CA SER A 298 -11.22 2.31 12.39
C SER A 298 -10.54 1.54 13.54
N VAL A 299 -9.80 0.50 13.16
CA VAL A 299 -9.00 -0.29 14.13
C VAL A 299 -7.65 -0.63 13.49
N ASP A 300 -6.58 -0.35 14.22
CA ASP A 300 -5.25 -0.51 13.60
C ASP A 300 -4.91 -2.00 13.41
N SER A 301 -5.44 -2.88 14.42
CA SER A 301 -5.12 -4.31 14.26
C SER A 301 -6.08 -5.15 15.13
N GLU A 302 -6.67 -6.18 14.47
CA GLU A 302 -7.50 -7.16 15.19
C GLU A 302 -7.55 -8.48 14.41
N TYR A 303 -7.74 -9.46 15.24
CA TYR A 303 -7.88 -10.77 14.55
C TYR A 303 -9.36 -11.03 14.23
N ILE A 304 -9.54 -11.44 12.96
CA ILE A 304 -10.92 -11.72 12.51
C ILE A 304 -10.95 -13.13 11.92
N ASN A 305 -12.17 -13.67 12.03
CA ASN A 305 -12.35 -14.98 11.37
C ASN A 305 -13.11 -14.80 10.04
N LEU A 306 -12.32 -15.10 8.99
CA LEU A 306 -12.98 -14.92 7.68
C LEU A 306 -13.20 -16.29 7.03
N ASP A 307 -14.46 -16.29 6.42
CA ASP A 307 -14.74 -17.50 5.62
C ASP A 307 -14.03 -17.39 4.24
N ILE A 308 -13.00 -18.16 4.07
CA ILE A 308 -12.12 -17.91 2.89
C ILE A 308 -12.41 -18.98 1.84
N ASP A 309 -13.38 -19.97 2.10
CA ASP A 309 -13.77 -20.87 1.00
C ASP A 309 -15.22 -21.31 1.19
N GLU A 310 -15.88 -21.56 0.03
CA GLU A 310 -17.31 -21.94 -0.08
C GLU A 310 -17.61 -23.22 0.71
N ILE A 311 -16.46 -23.79 1.47
CA ILE A 311 -16.74 -25.06 2.19
C ILE A 311 -16.69 -24.77 3.70
N GLY A 312 -16.68 -23.38 4.11
CA GLY A 312 -16.92 -23.10 5.54
C GLY A 312 -15.62 -23.15 6.36
N GLN A 313 -14.38 -23.12 5.76
CA GLN A 313 -13.17 -23.06 6.62
C GLN A 313 -12.88 -21.61 7.05
N TYR A 314 -12.87 -21.52 8.46
CA TYR A 314 -12.57 -20.17 8.99
C TYR A 314 -11.07 -20.07 9.31
N GLU A 315 -10.52 -18.97 8.71
CA GLU A 315 -9.13 -18.69 9.13
C GLU A 315 -9.06 -17.35 9.87
N SER A 316 -8.20 -17.40 10.90
CA SER A 316 -8.01 -16.15 11.67
C SER A 316 -6.90 -15.29 11.02
N TYR A 317 -7.29 -14.00 10.80
CA TYR A 317 -6.32 -13.09 10.14
C TYR A 317 -6.17 -11.81 10.98
N ARG A 318 -4.92 -11.51 11.06
CA ARG A 318 -4.75 -10.14 11.62
C ARG A 318 -5.06 -9.07 10.55
N SER A 319 -5.87 -8.09 11.03
CA SER A 319 -6.40 -7.21 9.97
C SER A 319 -6.53 -5.77 10.53
N ILE A 320 -6.47 -4.88 9.45
CA ILE A 320 -6.90 -3.50 9.70
C ILE A 320 -8.42 -3.42 9.47
N ARG A 321 -9.03 -2.71 10.42
CA ARG A 321 -10.45 -2.42 10.09
C ARG A 321 -10.61 -0.98 9.59
N TYR A 322 -11.46 -0.87 8.50
CA TYR A 322 -11.73 0.47 7.98
C TYR A 322 -13.16 0.57 7.50
N ASP A 323 -13.57 1.88 7.06
CA ASP A 323 -15.03 1.96 6.81
C ASP A 323 -15.30 2.49 5.40
N ALA A 324 -14.26 2.39 4.52
CA ALA A 324 -14.57 2.66 3.09
C ALA A 324 -15.45 1.55 2.49
N ALA A 325 -16.41 2.03 1.69
CA ALA A 325 -17.34 1.04 1.10
C ALA A 325 -16.60 0.08 0.15
N ILE A 326 -16.85 -1.22 0.43
CA ILE A 326 -16.29 -2.21 -0.50
C ILE A 326 -17.36 -3.27 -0.78
N TYR A 327 -17.31 -3.89 -1.94
CA TYR A 327 -18.23 -4.98 -2.35
C TYR A 327 -17.40 -6.18 -2.85
N HIS A 328 -18.25 -7.28 -3.06
CA HIS A 328 -17.53 -8.44 -3.63
C HIS A 328 -16.73 -8.04 -4.88
N GLY A 329 -15.43 -8.52 -4.93
CA GLY A 329 -14.58 -8.22 -6.09
C GLY A 329 -13.42 -7.27 -5.70
N ASN A 330 -13.56 -6.54 -4.48
CA ASN A 330 -12.46 -5.64 -4.05
C ASN A 330 -11.33 -6.45 -3.41
N SER A 331 -11.67 -7.76 -3.08
CA SER A 331 -10.63 -8.61 -2.47
C SER A 331 -9.36 -8.65 -3.33
N GLY A 332 -8.30 -8.27 -2.65
CA GLY A 332 -7.00 -8.33 -3.37
C GLY A 332 -6.55 -6.93 -3.80
N GLY A 333 -7.47 -5.91 -3.69
CA GLY A 333 -7.12 -4.51 -4.05
C GLY A 333 -6.34 -3.83 -2.92
N GLY A 334 -5.91 -2.55 -3.26
CA GLY A 334 -5.03 -1.83 -2.29
C GLY A 334 -5.83 -0.91 -1.38
N LEU A 335 -5.49 -0.82 -0.15
CA LEU A 335 -5.90 0.26 0.77
C LEU A 335 -4.79 1.30 0.91
N PHE A 336 -5.12 2.57 0.57
CA PHE A 336 -4.06 3.59 0.44
C PHE A 336 -4.36 4.74 1.42
N ASN A 337 -3.20 5.33 1.91
CA ASN A 337 -3.41 6.56 2.68
C ASN A 337 -3.47 7.79 1.78
N SER A 338 -3.60 8.97 2.34
CA SER A 338 -3.90 10.19 1.56
C SER A 338 -2.71 10.59 0.68
N ASP A 339 -1.62 9.89 1.02
CA ASP A 339 -0.43 10.18 0.18
C ASP A 339 -0.33 9.16 -0.97
N GLY A 340 -1.31 8.32 -1.10
CA GLY A 340 -1.26 7.30 -2.17
C GLY A 340 -0.33 6.14 -1.83
N GLU A 341 0.08 6.05 -0.57
CA GLU A 341 0.94 4.92 -0.17
C GLU A 341 0.07 3.74 0.29
N LEU A 342 0.55 2.56 -0.08
CA LEU A 342 -0.21 1.35 0.27
C LEU A 342 -0.08 1.05 1.77
N ILE A 343 -1.22 0.87 2.47
CA ILE A 343 -1.12 0.53 3.90
C ILE A 343 -1.68 -0.88 4.13
N GLY A 344 -2.32 -1.46 3.06
CA GLY A 344 -2.82 -2.84 3.25
C GLY A 344 -3.44 -3.37 1.95
N ILE A 345 -3.82 -4.71 2.02
CA ILE A 345 -4.53 -5.36 0.91
C ILE A 345 -5.94 -5.75 1.39
N THR A 346 -6.90 -5.26 0.65
CA THR A 346 -8.29 -5.43 1.10
C THR A 346 -8.70 -6.91 1.04
N ASN A 347 -9.38 -7.37 2.21
CA ASN A 347 -10.04 -8.68 2.24
C ASN A 347 -11.54 -8.53 1.99
N ALA A 348 -12.25 -9.21 1.15
CA ALA A 348 -13.67 -8.97 0.84
C ALA A 348 -14.49 -8.89 2.13
N GLY A 349 -15.27 -7.85 2.32
CA GLY A 349 -16.17 -7.43 3.41
C GLY A 349 -17.35 -8.40 3.56
N ALA A 350 -17.78 -8.80 4.80
CA ALA A 350 -18.98 -9.62 5.12
C ALA A 350 -20.24 -9.06 4.42
N ASP A 351 -20.88 -9.84 3.46
CA ASP A 351 -22.11 -9.63 2.66
C ASP A 351 -23.20 -8.92 3.47
N SER A 352 -22.93 -8.70 4.85
CA SER A 352 -24.02 -8.15 5.70
C SER A 352 -23.50 -6.96 6.52
N ASN A 353 -22.29 -6.28 6.10
CA ASN A 353 -22.00 -5.30 7.19
C ASN A 353 -21.74 -3.93 6.58
N GLU A 354 -22.66 -2.87 6.89
CA GLU A 354 -22.73 -1.42 7.19
C GLU A 354 -21.34 -0.81 7.39
N ASN A 355 -20.24 -0.92 6.34
CA ASN A 355 -19.01 -0.09 6.40
C ASN A 355 -18.01 -0.67 7.41
N ILE A 356 -18.04 -2.03 7.69
CA ILE A 356 -16.97 -2.71 8.44
C ILE A 356 -16.18 -3.60 7.46
N CYS A 357 -14.95 -3.09 7.24
CA CYS A 357 -14.12 -3.77 6.21
C CYS A 357 -12.73 -4.04 6.78
N TYR A 358 -12.09 -5.01 6.09
CA TYR A 358 -10.78 -5.41 6.67
C TYR A 358 -9.71 -5.43 5.56
N ALA A 359 -8.49 -5.22 6.00
CA ALA A 359 -7.35 -5.30 5.07
C ALA A 359 -6.14 -5.91 5.80
N ILE A 360 -5.44 -6.69 4.96
CA ILE A 360 -4.16 -7.20 5.48
C ILE A 360 -3.16 -6.04 5.65
N PRO A 361 -2.54 -5.92 6.87
CA PRO A 361 -1.67 -4.77 7.13
C PRO A 361 -0.38 -4.83 6.30
N VAL A 362 0.12 -3.57 5.99
CA VAL A 362 1.26 -3.44 5.05
C VAL A 362 2.49 -4.14 5.66
N SER A 363 2.57 -4.22 6.99
CA SER A 363 3.75 -4.92 7.55
C SER A 363 3.72 -6.41 7.20
N ILE A 364 2.55 -7.02 7.21
CA ILE A 364 2.46 -8.43 6.79
C ILE A 364 2.65 -8.54 5.27
N VAL A 365 2.03 -7.59 4.51
CA VAL A 365 2.12 -7.62 3.04
C VAL A 365 3.58 -7.57 2.59
N LYS A 366 4.31 -6.62 3.19
CA LYS A 366 5.71 -6.46 2.75
C LYS A 366 6.52 -7.74 3.06
N GLY A 367 6.38 -8.26 4.30
CA GLY A 367 7.16 -9.47 4.69
C GLY A 367 6.78 -10.69 3.84
N ALA A 368 5.51 -10.86 3.62
CA ALA A 368 5.08 -12.09 2.89
C ALA A 368 5.39 -11.99 1.40
N ALA A 369 5.11 -10.82 0.81
CA ALA A 369 5.37 -10.69 -0.64
C ALA A 369 6.87 -10.86 -0.96
N ASP A 370 7.71 -10.17 -0.19
CA ASP A 370 9.17 -10.31 -0.46
C ASP A 370 9.61 -11.76 -0.24
N ASN A 371 9.01 -12.33 0.74
CA ASN A 371 9.34 -13.76 1.00
C ASN A 371 8.95 -14.64 -0.19
N ILE A 372 7.79 -14.50 -0.63
CA ILE A 372 7.31 -15.32 -1.79
C ILE A 372 8.19 -15.07 -3.01
N ILE A 373 8.46 -13.85 -3.23
CA ILE A 373 9.26 -13.54 -4.44
C ILE A 373 10.67 -14.11 -4.28
N TYR A 374 11.19 -13.99 -3.12
CA TYR A 374 12.55 -14.53 -2.88
C TYR A 374 12.59 -16.04 -3.16
N TYR A 375 11.62 -16.83 -2.68
CA TYR A 375 11.69 -18.29 -2.82
C TYR A 375 11.25 -18.73 -4.21
N ALA A 376 10.42 -17.93 -4.75
CA ALA A 376 9.97 -18.30 -6.12
C ALA A 376 11.11 -18.18 -7.13
N THR A 377 12.07 -17.35 -6.86
CA THR A 377 13.15 -17.14 -7.86
C THR A 377 14.23 -18.21 -7.70
N ASP A 378 14.00 -19.19 -6.79
CA ASP A 378 15.01 -20.25 -6.63
C ASP A 378 14.74 -21.41 -7.59
N GLY A 379 13.60 -21.31 -8.39
CA GLY A 379 13.28 -22.28 -9.46
C GLY A 379 12.70 -23.58 -8.88
N ASP A 380 12.43 -23.65 -7.59
CA ASP A 380 11.89 -24.85 -6.95
C ASP A 380 10.41 -24.61 -6.60
N GLU A 381 9.56 -25.34 -7.33
CA GLU A 381 8.10 -25.11 -7.20
C GLU A 381 7.59 -25.59 -5.83
N SER A 382 8.37 -26.40 -5.10
CA SER A 382 7.96 -26.83 -3.74
C SER A 382 8.11 -25.69 -2.73
N THR A 383 8.59 -24.53 -3.25
CA THR A 383 8.81 -23.46 -2.27
C THR A 383 7.87 -22.29 -2.57
N GLU A 384 6.80 -22.61 -3.26
CA GLU A 384 5.86 -21.53 -3.65
C GLU A 384 4.93 -21.22 -2.47
N GLY A 385 5.59 -20.51 -1.47
CA GLY A 385 4.79 -20.15 -0.28
C GLY A 385 5.56 -19.14 0.58
N VAL A 386 4.94 -18.95 1.72
CA VAL A 386 5.57 -18.01 2.68
C VAL A 386 6.28 -18.85 3.76
N TYR A 387 7.57 -18.44 4.02
CA TYR A 387 8.37 -19.17 5.03
C TYR A 387 8.88 -18.18 6.08
N ALA A 388 8.36 -18.40 7.32
CA ALA A 388 8.76 -17.45 8.39
C ALA A 388 9.65 -18.17 9.42
N ALA A 389 10.58 -17.39 9.90
CA ALA A 389 11.44 -17.95 10.97
C ALA A 389 10.64 -18.10 12.27
N ASP A 390 10.84 -19.33 12.86
CA ASP A 390 10.21 -19.57 14.17
C ASP A 390 11.17 -19.18 15.31
N SER A 391 10.73 -18.15 16.05
CA SER A 391 11.64 -17.70 17.13
C SER A 391 11.57 -18.64 18.34
N GLY A 392 10.43 -19.43 18.49
CA GLY A 392 10.25 -20.32 19.66
C GLY A 392 9.79 -19.54 20.90
N LEU A 393 9.37 -18.25 20.66
CA LEU A 393 8.93 -17.41 21.79
C LEU A 393 7.40 -17.37 21.81
N THR A 394 6.87 -17.50 22.96
CA THR A 394 5.49 -17.00 23.20
C THR A 394 5.53 -15.72 24.05
N VAL A 395 4.83 -14.63 23.46
CA VAL A 395 4.93 -13.33 24.17
C VAL A 395 3.53 -12.82 24.45
N GLU A 396 3.55 -11.93 25.39
CA GLU A 396 2.28 -11.23 25.71
C GLU A 396 2.55 -9.72 25.86
N GLY A 397 1.63 -8.96 25.15
CA GLY A 397 1.69 -7.50 25.38
C GLY A 397 0.96 -7.10 26.66
N ARG A 398 1.60 -6.28 27.49
CA ARG A 398 0.97 -5.74 28.71
C ARG A 398 1.00 -4.21 28.70
N ASN A 399 0.17 -3.66 29.55
CA ASN A 399 0.15 -2.19 29.78
C ASN A 399 -0.01 -1.42 28.46
N ALA A 400 -0.96 -1.89 27.73
CA ALA A 400 -1.19 -1.19 26.45
C ALA A 400 -1.70 0.25 26.71
N LYS A 401 -1.10 1.09 25.89
CA LYS A 401 -1.53 2.50 26.07
C LYS A 401 -1.54 3.21 24.70
N TYR A 402 -2.55 4.08 24.57
CA TYR A 402 -2.57 4.98 23.40
C TYR A 402 -1.78 6.27 23.71
N SER A 403 -0.84 6.52 22.76
CA SER A 403 -0.03 7.75 22.98
C SER A 403 -0.08 8.63 21.73
N LEU A 404 -0.29 9.86 22.07
CA LEU A 404 -0.33 10.83 20.96
C LEU A 404 1.08 11.38 20.70
N GLY A 405 1.48 11.10 19.42
CA GLY A 405 2.83 11.61 19.05
C GLY A 405 2.82 13.13 18.82
N SER A 406 3.97 13.72 18.65
CA SER A 406 4.13 15.18 18.48
C SER A 406 3.50 15.67 17.17
N THR A 407 3.22 14.74 16.25
CA THR A 407 2.62 15.10 14.94
C THR A 407 1.10 15.04 15.02
N GLY A 408 0.59 14.74 16.25
CA GLY A 408 -0.88 14.69 16.39
C GLY A 408 -1.44 13.31 15.97
N ILE A 409 -0.57 12.39 15.59
CA ILE A 409 -0.97 11.02 15.19
C ILE A 409 -0.65 10.08 16.37
N GLY A 410 -1.78 9.34 16.73
CA GLY A 410 -1.61 8.46 17.92
C GLY A 410 -1.23 7.04 17.52
N SER A 411 -0.59 6.34 18.47
CA SER A 411 -0.29 4.91 18.25
C SER A 411 -0.43 4.15 19.58
N ILE A 412 -0.70 2.90 19.37
CA ILE A 412 -0.80 2.05 20.59
C ILE A 412 0.55 1.35 20.80
N THR A 413 0.95 1.40 22.13
CA THR A 413 2.21 0.68 22.45
C THR A 413 1.94 -0.29 23.60
N GLU A 414 2.75 -1.36 23.58
CA GLU A 414 2.66 -2.38 24.64
C GLU A 414 4.06 -2.68 25.17
N GLU A 415 3.99 -3.10 26.45
CA GLU A 415 5.21 -3.81 26.91
C GLU A 415 5.15 -5.30 26.59
N ILE A 416 6.29 -5.80 25.93
CA ILE A 416 6.21 -7.17 25.38
C ILE A 416 7.04 -8.11 26.28
N TYR A 417 6.27 -9.04 26.92
CA TYR A 417 6.96 -9.96 27.86
C TYR A 417 6.95 -11.38 27.31
N VAL A 418 8.10 -12.01 27.63
CA VAL A 418 8.19 -13.44 27.23
C VAL A 418 7.43 -14.27 28.27
N THR A 419 6.53 -15.12 27.71
CA THR A 419 5.79 -15.99 28.67
C THR A 419 6.30 -17.43 28.60
N SER A 420 6.84 -17.77 27.47
CA SER A 420 7.46 -19.11 27.42
C SER A 420 8.49 -19.15 26.28
N VAL A 421 9.50 -20.06 26.56
CA VAL A 421 10.53 -20.30 25.52
C VAL A 421 10.55 -21.81 25.22
N GLU A 422 10.34 -22.03 23.95
CA GLU A 422 10.39 -23.45 23.54
C GLU A 422 11.81 -24.02 23.62
N SER A 423 11.91 -25.25 24.24
CA SER A 423 13.24 -25.89 24.37
C SER A 423 13.84 -26.21 22.98
N GLY A 424 15.12 -25.91 22.85
CA GLY A 424 15.83 -26.23 21.59
C GLY A 424 15.61 -25.16 20.52
N SER A 425 14.80 -24.10 20.83
CA SER A 425 14.55 -23.04 19.82
C SER A 425 15.69 -22.01 19.80
N ALA A 426 15.61 -21.14 18.76
CA ALA A 426 16.62 -20.05 18.69
C ALA A 426 16.59 -19.20 19.96
N ALA A 427 15.41 -18.95 20.41
CA ALA A 427 15.30 -18.12 21.63
C ALA A 427 15.94 -18.82 22.83
N ASP A 428 15.74 -20.17 22.91
CA ASP A 428 16.38 -20.94 24.01
C ASP A 428 17.91 -20.88 23.92
N GLU A 429 18.42 -20.98 22.73
CA GLU A 429 19.90 -20.96 22.53
C GLU A 429 20.48 -19.58 22.85
N LEU A 430 19.62 -18.60 22.67
CA LEU A 430 20.13 -17.23 22.90
C LEU A 430 19.92 -16.84 24.37
N GLY A 431 19.34 -17.82 25.16
CA GLY A 431 19.33 -17.64 26.63
C GLY A 431 18.13 -16.78 27.07
N LEU A 432 17.18 -16.55 26.20
CA LEU A 432 15.99 -15.80 26.66
C LEU A 432 15.15 -16.68 27.60
N THR A 433 14.51 -16.05 28.56
CA THR A 433 13.72 -16.84 29.53
C THR A 433 12.41 -16.09 29.82
N GLU A 434 11.52 -16.92 30.42
CA GLU A 434 10.24 -16.33 30.85
C GLU A 434 10.48 -15.10 31.76
N GLY A 435 9.70 -13.99 31.43
CA GLY A 435 9.82 -12.78 32.28
C GLY A 435 10.66 -11.69 31.59
N ASP A 436 11.50 -12.11 30.58
CA ASP A 436 12.22 -11.05 29.83
C ASP A 436 11.24 -10.11 29.11
N ARG A 437 11.60 -8.78 29.29
CA ARG A 437 10.87 -7.82 28.44
C ARG A 437 11.66 -7.49 27.17
N LEU A 438 10.94 -7.77 26.05
CA LEU A 438 11.65 -7.53 24.78
C LEU A 438 11.41 -6.09 24.29
N THR A 439 12.52 -5.49 23.78
CA THR A 439 12.33 -4.08 23.32
C THR A 439 12.66 -3.98 21.83
N SER A 440 13.56 -4.87 21.34
CA SER A 440 13.92 -4.76 19.92
C SER A 440 14.48 -6.11 19.43
N ILE A 441 14.36 -6.30 18.07
CA ILE A 441 15.09 -7.37 17.39
C ILE A 441 16.08 -6.75 16.38
N ILE A 442 17.30 -7.25 16.48
CA ILE A 442 18.31 -6.75 15.53
C ILE A 442 18.57 -7.82 14.47
N ILE A 443 18.42 -7.36 13.19
CA ILE A 443 18.72 -8.28 12.07
C ILE A 443 19.84 -7.66 11.21
N ASN A 444 20.95 -8.38 11.18
CA ASN A 444 22.12 -7.93 10.40
C ASN A 444 22.51 -6.50 10.77
N GLY A 445 22.40 -6.26 12.08
CA GLY A 445 22.92 -4.95 12.57
C GLY A 445 21.83 -3.87 12.59
N THR A 446 20.68 -4.20 11.97
CA THR A 446 19.63 -3.18 11.95
C THR A 446 18.60 -3.50 13.04
N ALA A 447 18.34 -2.40 13.84
CA ALA A 447 17.42 -2.62 14.98
C ALA A 447 15.97 -2.35 14.55
N HIS A 448 15.11 -3.32 15.00
CA HIS A 448 13.65 -3.17 14.80
C HIS A 448 12.96 -3.11 16.17
N GLU A 449 12.34 -1.95 16.38
CA GLU A 449 11.73 -1.75 17.71
C GLU A 449 10.40 -2.54 17.80
N LEU A 450 10.20 -2.95 19.10
CA LEU A 450 8.94 -3.71 19.32
C LEU A 450 7.99 -2.85 20.14
N SER A 451 6.96 -2.51 19.46
CA SER A 451 5.96 -1.70 20.19
C SER A 451 4.68 -2.52 20.44
N ARG A 452 4.53 -3.52 19.60
CA ARG A 452 3.37 -4.41 19.78
C ARG A 452 3.83 -5.87 19.70
N ALA A 453 3.05 -6.69 20.42
CA ALA A 453 3.48 -8.12 20.50
C ALA A 453 3.53 -8.75 19.10
N PHE A 454 2.63 -8.34 18.25
CA PHE A 454 2.59 -9.00 16.93
C PHE A 454 3.78 -8.56 16.07
N ASP A 455 4.58 -7.53 16.45
CA ASP A 455 5.77 -7.10 15.69
C ASP A 455 6.77 -8.25 15.52
N ILE A 456 6.85 -9.07 16.53
CA ILE A 456 7.86 -10.16 16.44
C ILE A 456 7.51 -11.07 15.26
N ASP A 457 6.20 -11.46 15.15
CA ASP A 457 5.81 -12.36 14.04
C ASP A 457 6.00 -11.67 12.69
N ASP A 458 5.71 -10.36 12.61
CA ASP A 458 5.90 -9.64 11.33
C ASP A 458 7.38 -9.59 10.94
N ILE A 459 8.17 -9.34 11.92
CA ILE A 459 9.61 -9.20 11.61
C ILE A 459 10.17 -10.56 11.19
N MET A 460 9.66 -11.63 11.81
CA MET A 460 10.20 -12.96 11.47
C MET A 460 9.91 -13.31 10.01
N LEU A 461 8.95 -12.62 9.38
CA LEU A 461 8.67 -12.86 7.94
C LEU A 461 9.79 -12.33 7.06
N THR A 462 10.59 -11.50 7.64
CA THR A 462 11.62 -10.87 6.79
C THR A 462 12.98 -11.55 7.00
N VAL A 463 13.03 -12.43 7.94
CA VAL A 463 14.33 -13.07 8.24
C VAL A 463 14.59 -14.17 7.21
N ARG A 464 15.87 -14.23 6.87
CA ARG A 464 16.29 -15.27 5.91
C ARG A 464 17.42 -16.11 6.50
N GLU A 465 17.52 -17.29 5.81
CA GLU A 465 18.63 -18.15 6.27
C GLU A 465 19.97 -17.40 6.20
N GLY A 466 20.69 -17.53 7.39
CA GLY A 466 22.05 -16.90 7.41
C GLY A 466 21.99 -15.53 8.08
N ASP A 467 20.75 -14.97 8.12
CA ASP A 467 20.69 -13.67 8.81
C ASP A 467 21.12 -13.81 10.29
N GLU A 468 21.75 -12.69 10.71
CA GLU A 468 22.19 -12.67 12.13
C GLU A 468 21.10 -12.01 12.98
N LEU A 469 20.64 -12.83 14.06
CA LEU A 469 19.54 -12.32 14.89
C LEU A 469 20.04 -12.07 16.32
N GLN A 470 19.53 -10.94 16.86
CA GLN A 470 19.72 -10.64 18.30
C GLN A 470 18.42 -10.07 18.87
N PHE A 471 18.29 -10.37 20.23
CA PHE A 471 17.13 -9.77 20.91
C PHE A 471 17.62 -8.82 22.00
N VAL A 472 17.03 -7.66 21.99
CA VAL A 472 17.32 -6.74 23.10
C VAL A 472 16.19 -6.88 24.14
N TYR A 473 16.67 -7.12 25.44
CA TYR A 473 15.62 -7.39 26.44
C TYR A 473 16.00 -6.75 27.77
N ILE A 474 15.00 -6.62 28.63
CA ILE A 474 15.21 -6.12 30.00
C ILE A 474 14.91 -7.27 30.97
N ARG A 475 15.94 -7.54 31.90
CA ARG A 475 15.79 -8.56 32.95
C ARG A 475 16.32 -8.02 34.28
N GLY A 476 15.40 -8.01 35.31
CA GLY A 476 15.82 -7.45 36.62
C GLY A 476 16.10 -5.94 36.52
N GLY A 477 15.49 -5.23 35.52
CA GLY A 477 15.66 -3.75 35.40
C GLY A 477 16.86 -3.37 34.54
N GLU A 478 17.57 -4.34 34.07
CA GLU A 478 18.77 -4.01 33.26
C GLU A 478 18.56 -4.47 31.81
N GLN A 479 19.00 -3.57 30.94
CA GLN A 479 18.89 -3.91 29.51
C GLN A 479 20.12 -4.73 29.06
N ALA A 480 19.82 -5.77 28.28
CA ALA A 480 20.92 -6.58 27.70
C ALA A 480 20.56 -7.00 26.27
N THR A 481 21.63 -7.40 25.57
CA THR A 481 21.45 -7.91 24.20
C THR A 481 22.00 -9.34 24.11
N THR A 482 21.21 -10.16 23.48
CA THR A 482 21.73 -11.53 23.35
C THR A 482 22.94 -11.57 22.40
N GLU A 483 23.66 -12.77 22.43
CA GLU A 483 24.71 -12.98 21.41
C GLU A 483 24.09 -13.13 20.01
N LYS A 484 25.01 -13.02 19.05
CA LYS A 484 24.50 -13.16 17.65
C LYS A 484 24.15 -14.62 17.35
N TYR A 485 23.03 -14.73 16.70
CA TYR A 485 22.57 -16.07 16.28
C TYR A 485 22.29 -16.07 14.78
N ALA A 486 22.97 -17.02 14.09
CA ALA A 486 22.73 -17.12 12.64
C ALA A 486 21.49 -18.00 12.37
N ALA A 487 20.49 -17.36 11.71
CA ALA A 487 19.25 -18.11 11.40
C ALA A 487 19.53 -19.33 10.53
N ALA A 488 19.10 -20.50 11.06
CA ALA A 488 19.34 -21.75 10.33
C ALA A 488 18.10 -22.13 9.49
N ASP A 489 18.31 -22.97 8.44
CA ASP A 489 17.24 -23.32 7.48
C ASP A 489 16.11 -24.08 8.18
N ASP A 490 16.44 -24.91 9.13
CA ASP A 490 15.40 -25.78 9.76
C ASP A 490 14.47 -24.96 10.65
N GLN A 491 14.67 -23.64 10.68
CA GLN A 491 13.82 -22.79 11.54
C GLN A 491 12.73 -22.12 10.71
N PHE A 492 12.71 -22.34 9.49
CA PHE A 492 11.71 -21.66 8.65
C PHE A 492 10.57 -22.66 8.33
N LEU A 493 9.44 -22.21 8.81
CA LEU A 493 8.26 -23.08 8.61
C LEU A 493 7.35 -22.48 7.53
N ARG A 494 6.94 -23.47 6.71
CA ARG A 494 6.00 -22.99 5.66
C ARG A 494 4.66 -22.60 6.30
N ALA A 495 4.33 -21.33 5.95
CA ALA A 495 2.98 -20.91 6.41
C ALA A 495 1.88 -21.46 5.49
N ALA A 496 1.21 -22.50 6.02
CA ALA A 496 0.17 -23.17 5.19
C ALA A 496 -0.74 -22.14 4.50
#